data_AF-A0A534HUN1-F1
#
_entry.id   AF-A0A534HUN1-F1
#
_cell.length_a   1.000
_cell.length_b   1.000
_cell.length_c   1.000
_cell.angle_alpha   90.00
_cell.angle_beta   90.00
_cell.angle_gamma   90.00
#
_symmetry.space_group_name_H-M   'P 1'
#
loop_
_entity.id
_entity.type
_entity.pdbx_description
1 polymer ?
#
loop_
_entity_poly.entity_id
_entity_poly.type
_entity_poly.pdbx_seq_one_letter_code
_entity_poly.pdbx_strand_id
1 'polypeptide(L)' 'MIQVTLTETAASKVKELIQRNDPETGKPLGTPEDTYLRMYVAGGGCSGFRYGLALDRNIQAGDEVVQSNGLEPEG' A
#
# COMPACT_ATOMS: atom_id res chain seq x y z
N MET A 1 -6.89 -17.36 0.77
CA MET A 1 -7.34 -16.46 -0.30
C MET A 1 -8.10 -15.34 0.37
N ILE A 2 -7.38 -14.27 0.67
CA ILE A 2 -7.95 -13.06 1.28
C ILE A 2 -8.71 -12.29 0.19
N GLN A 3 -9.94 -11.88 0.49
CA GLN A 3 -10.75 -11.08 -0.43
C GLN A 3 -10.64 -9.61 -0.04
N VAL A 4 -9.84 -8.86 -0.79
CA VAL A 4 -9.66 -7.41 -0.65
C VAL A 4 -9.98 -6.75 -1.97
N THR A 5 -10.67 -5.61 -1.92
CA THR A 5 -10.99 -4.80 -3.10
C THR A 5 -10.51 -3.38 -2.86
N LEU A 6 -9.68 -2.88 -3.77
CA LEU A 6 -9.33 -1.48 -3.84
C LEU A 6 -10.19 -0.83 -4.91
N THR A 7 -10.87 0.28 -4.61
CA THR A 7 -11.62 1.03 -5.62
C THR A 7 -10.66 1.75 -6.56
N GLU A 8 -11.11 2.07 -7.78
CA GLU A 8 -10.32 2.86 -8.73
C GLU A 8 -9.88 4.22 -8.16
N THR A 9 -10.76 4.88 -7.40
CA THR A 9 -10.45 6.15 -6.73
C THR A 9 -9.34 5.97 -5.69
N ALA A 10 -9.40 4.91 -4.89
CA ALA A 10 -8.35 4.62 -3.90
C ALA A 10 -7.03 4.26 -4.59
N ALA A 11 -7.06 3.46 -5.65
CA ALA A 11 -5.86 3.13 -6.43
C ALA A 11 -5.21 4.36 -7.07
N SER A 12 -6.01 5.26 -7.64
CA SER A 12 -5.53 6.53 -8.18
C SER A 12 -4.89 7.39 -7.09
N LYS A 13 -5.48 7.42 -5.89
CA LYS A 13 -4.92 8.18 -4.77
C LYS A 13 -3.60 7.58 -4.27
N VAL A 14 -3.48 6.25 -4.24
CA VAL A 14 -2.23 5.56 -3.89
C VAL A 14 -1.12 5.92 -4.89
N LYS A 15 -1.40 5.86 -6.19
CA LYS A 15 -0.45 6.26 -7.25
C LYS A 15 0.02 7.71 -7.09
N GLU A 16 -0.90 8.62 -6.78
CA GLU A 16 -0.58 10.03 -6.49
C GLU A 16 0.34 10.14 -5.25
N LEU A 17 0.00 9.44 -4.16
CA LEU A 17 0.75 9.48 -2.91
C LEU A 17 2.18 8.96 -3.07
N ILE A 18 2.39 7.88 -3.84
CA ILE A 18 3.73 7.33 -4.13
C ILE A 18 4.64 8.39 -4.77
N GLN A 19 4.09 9.20 -5.68
CA GLN A 19 4.84 10.22 -6.40
C GLN A 19 5.02 11.53 -5.61
N ARG A 20 4.38 11.68 -4.44
CA ARG A 20 4.57 12.87 -3.60
C ARG A 20 5.98 12.90 -3.03
N ASN A 21 6.53 14.10 -2.89
CA ASN A 21 7.79 14.28 -2.23
C ASN A 21 7.64 14.13 -0.72
N ASP A 22 8.57 13.38 -0.14
CA ASP A 22 8.79 13.30 1.29
C ASP A 22 9.14 14.70 1.83
N PRO A 23 8.44 15.19 2.88
CA PRO A 23 8.64 16.54 3.40
C PRO A 23 10.03 16.81 3.98
N GLU A 24 10.72 15.77 4.44
CA GLU A 24 12.03 15.91 5.10
C GLU A 24 13.18 15.86 4.08
N THR A 25 13.06 14.99 3.07
CA THR A 25 14.13 14.74 2.09
C THR A 25 13.92 15.47 0.76
N GLY A 26 12.70 15.92 0.47
CA GLY A 26 12.32 16.56 -0.79
C GLY A 26 12.31 15.63 -2.00
N LYS A 27 12.50 14.33 -1.81
CA LYS A 27 12.50 13.31 -2.87
C LYS A 27 11.16 12.58 -2.94
N PRO A 28 10.74 12.02 -4.09
CA PRO A 28 9.54 11.20 -4.17
C PRO A 28 9.56 10.04 -3.16
N LEU A 29 8.41 9.74 -2.56
CA LEU A 29 8.23 8.60 -1.65
C LEU A 29 8.55 7.27 -2.33
N GLY A 30 8.35 7.18 -3.65
CA GLY A 30 8.81 6.10 -4.51
C GLY A 30 8.32 6.25 -5.93
N THR A 31 8.30 5.14 -6.68
CA THR A 31 7.66 5.08 -8.00
C THR A 31 6.57 4.01 -8.01
N PRO A 32 5.54 4.13 -8.87
CA PRO A 32 4.49 3.12 -8.95
C PRO A 32 4.98 1.70 -9.29
N GLU A 33 6.18 1.57 -9.85
CA GLU A 33 6.82 0.31 -10.21
C GLU A 33 7.52 -0.37 -9.02
N ASP A 34 8.07 0.40 -8.06
CA ASP A 34 8.88 -0.10 -6.95
C ASP A 34 8.23 0.05 -5.57
N THR A 35 7.01 0.61 -5.50
CA THR A 35 6.35 0.96 -4.23
C THR A 35 4.90 0.48 -4.20
N TYR A 36 4.56 -0.24 -3.13
CA TYR A 36 3.30 -0.96 -2.96
C TYR A 36 2.50 -0.44 -1.77
N LEU A 37 1.17 -0.48 -1.86
CA LEU A 37 0.30 -0.29 -0.70
C LEU A 37 0.28 -1.57 0.13
N ARG A 38 0.87 -1.53 1.32
CA ARG A 38 0.85 -2.63 2.28
C ARG A 38 -0.22 -2.39 3.33
N MET A 39 -1.08 -3.39 3.53
CA MET A 39 -2.09 -3.40 4.58
C MET A 39 -1.69 -4.37 5.69
N TYR A 40 -1.85 -3.97 6.94
CA TYR A 40 -1.51 -4.79 8.11
C TYR A 40 -2.50 -4.54 9.25
N VAL A 41 -2.56 -5.45 10.21
CA VAL A 41 -3.31 -5.23 11.46
C VAL A 41 -2.46 -4.37 12.39
N ALA A 42 -2.90 -3.13 12.64
CA ALA A 42 -2.23 -2.18 13.53
C ALA A 42 -2.58 -2.40 15.02
N GLY A 43 -3.36 -3.44 15.32
CA GLY A 43 -3.80 -3.83 16.66
C GLY A 43 -5.32 -3.99 16.74
N GLY A 44 -5.85 -4.14 17.94
CA GLY A 44 -7.29 -4.27 18.19
C GLY A 44 -7.66 -3.88 19.61
N GLY A 45 -8.93 -3.50 19.80
CA GLY A 45 -9.52 -3.22 21.11
C GLY A 45 -10.90 -3.88 21.25
N CYS A 46 -11.64 -3.52 22.31
CA CYS A 46 -12.98 -4.06 22.56
C CYS A 46 -13.97 -3.89 21.39
N SER A 47 -13.69 -2.98 20.47
CA SER A 47 -14.52 -2.67 19.30
C SER A 47 -14.02 -3.29 17.97
N GLY A 48 -12.98 -4.13 18.00
CA GLY A 48 -12.45 -4.83 16.82
C GLY A 48 -11.04 -4.42 16.41
N PHE A 49 -10.62 -4.89 15.22
CA PHE A 49 -9.30 -4.65 14.67
C PHE A 49 -9.18 -3.27 14.02
N ARG A 50 -8.01 -2.66 14.15
CA ARG A 50 -7.60 -1.49 13.38
C ARG A 50 -6.62 -1.94 12.32
N TYR A 51 -6.80 -1.47 11.10
CA TYR A 51 -5.90 -1.75 9.98
C TYR A 51 -5.02 -0.54 9.73
N GLY A 52 -3.74 -0.79 9.51
CA GLY A 52 -2.77 0.19 9.08
C GLY A 52 -2.50 0.04 7.58
N LEU A 53 -2.14 1.16 6.95
CA LEU A 53 -1.70 1.24 5.57
C LEU A 53 -0.31 1.85 5.55
N ALA A 54 0.56 1.34 4.68
CA ALA A 54 1.89 1.88 4.44
C ALA A 54 2.22 1.83 2.96
N LEU A 55 3.10 2.72 2.51
CA LEU A 55 3.81 2.55 1.25
C LEU A 55 5.11 1.83 1.57
N ASP A 56 5.28 0.64 1.01
CA ASP A 56 6.46 -0.21 1.24
C ASP A 56 7.08 -0.57 -0.11
N ARG A 57 8.40 -0.57 -0.18
CA ARG A 57 9.14 -0.96 -1.38
C ARG A 57 9.53 -2.44 -1.39
N ASN A 58 9.30 -3.13 -0.28
CA ASN A 58 9.64 -4.53 -0.13
C ASN A 58 8.37 -5.35 0.15
N ILE A 59 8.23 -6.46 -0.55
CA ILE A 59 7.28 -7.50 -0.17
C ILE A 59 7.90 -8.29 0.98
N GLN A 60 7.23 -8.30 2.12
CA GLN A 60 7.76 -8.98 3.31
C GLN A 60 7.42 -10.47 3.28
N ALA A 61 8.21 -11.27 4.00
CA ALA A 61 7.92 -12.69 4.17
C ALA A 61 6.54 -12.88 4.83
N GLY A 62 5.65 -13.60 4.15
CA GLY A 62 4.29 -13.87 4.61
C GLY A 62 3.23 -12.88 4.15
N ASP A 63 3.59 -11.85 3.38
CA ASP A 63 2.60 -10.99 2.71
C ASP A 63 1.85 -11.79 1.63
N GLU A 64 0.53 -11.63 1.54
CA GLU A 64 -0.30 -12.12 0.43
C GLU A 64 -0.43 -10.98 -0.60
N VAL A 65 0.08 -11.21 -1.82
CA VAL A 65 0.04 -10.21 -2.90
C VAL A 65 -1.29 -10.26 -3.62
N VAL A 66 -1.96 -9.11 -3.76
CA VAL A 66 -3.23 -8.96 -4.46
C VAL A 66 -3.06 -7.94 -5.58
N GLN A 67 -3.43 -8.32 -6.80
CA GLN A 67 -3.46 -7.43 -7.95
C GLN A 67 -4.74 -6.59 -7.95
N SER A 68 -4.63 -5.27 -8.10
CA SER A 68 -5.82 -4.40 -8.16
C SER A 68 -5.56 -3.12 -8.94
N ASN A 69 -6.38 -2.83 -9.94
CA ASN A 69 -6.36 -1.57 -10.70
C ASN A 69 -4.96 -1.17 -11.24
N GLY A 70 -4.18 -2.17 -11.68
CA GLY A 70 -2.80 -1.98 -12.15
C GLY A 70 -1.86 -1.46 -11.05
N LEU A 71 -2.05 -1.94 -9.82
CA LEU A 71 -1.08 -1.89 -8.74
C LEU A 71 -0.69 -3.34 -8.44
N GLU A 72 0.51 -3.71 -8.88
CA GLU A 72 1.09 -5.04 -8.70
C GLU A 72 2.61 -4.93 -8.79
N PRO A 73 3.36 -5.80 -8.10
CA PRO A 73 4.78 -5.95 -8.33
C PRO A 73 5.01 -6.44 -9.76
N GLU A 74 5.81 -5.72 -10.54
CA GLU A 74 6.39 -6.34 -11.74
C GLU A 74 7.34 -7.45 -11.28
N GLY A 75 7.16 -8.63 -11.88
CA GLY A 75 7.89 -9.85 -11.51
C GLY A 75 9.37 -9.80 -11.85
#